data_AF-A0A852ZUI7-F1
#
_entry.id   AF-A0A852ZUI7-F1
#
_cell.length_a   1.000
_cell.length_b   1.000
_cell.length_c   1.000
_cell.angle_alpha   90.00
_cell.angle_beta   90.00
_cell.angle_gamma   90.00
#
_symmetry.space_group_name_H-M   'P 1'
#
loop_
_entity.id
_entity.type
_entity.pdbx_description
1 polymer ?
#
loop_
_entity_poly.entity_id
_entity_poly.type
_entity_poly.pdbx_seq_one_letter_code
_entity_poly.pdbx_strand_id
1 'polypeptide(L)'
;MTTHPTTLTPAGPTALDPAELAAFLADIEAHVRAHTPTIPAPTEATTPRPVAPSLTVDELIERAGIVTGPAPAERRRPAVMRLLASVVEAPARRRAAHEAHVNAQVARYLDATASAIRTRGWIQGNYRRSDGVCILGALACLIEPTEEVHAAILATLRAELGQVHIQGWNDAEGRTAEGVLAALERAARRARAAATV
;
A
#
# COMPACT_ATOMS: atom_id res chain seq x y z
N MET A 1 -37.34 38.72 15.55
CA MET A 1 -36.28 37.69 15.71
C MET A 1 -35.15 38.06 14.76
N THR A 2 -34.10 38.68 15.29
CA THR A 2 -32.99 39.25 14.52
C THR A 2 -31.88 38.21 14.44
N THR A 3 -31.64 37.66 13.26
CA THR A 3 -30.54 36.71 13.01
C THR A 3 -29.26 37.48 12.74
N HIS A 4 -28.29 37.40 13.66
CA HIS A 4 -26.95 37.93 13.44
C HIS A 4 -26.09 36.92 12.67
N PRO A 5 -25.46 37.31 11.56
CA PRO A 5 -24.48 36.46 10.89
C PRO A 5 -23.21 36.40 11.74
N THR A 6 -22.85 35.19 12.20
CA THR A 6 -21.56 34.92 12.85
C THR A 6 -20.53 34.68 11.76
N THR A 7 -19.72 35.70 11.47
CA THR A 7 -18.57 35.58 10.58
C THR A 7 -17.46 34.83 11.32
N LEU A 8 -17.25 33.55 10.98
CA LEU A 8 -16.10 32.78 11.44
C LEU A 8 -14.86 33.25 10.68
N THR A 9 -13.99 34.00 11.34
CA THR A 9 -12.66 34.30 10.84
C THR A 9 -11.83 33.01 10.84
N PRO A 10 -11.27 32.57 9.70
CA PRO A 10 -10.40 31.40 9.67
C PRO A 10 -9.15 31.69 10.51
N ALA A 11 -8.92 30.89 11.54
CA ALA A 11 -7.67 30.91 12.29
C ALA A 11 -6.55 30.55 11.31
N GLY A 12 -5.66 31.51 11.06
CA GLY A 12 -4.46 31.27 10.26
C GLY A 12 -3.61 30.15 10.86
N PRO A 13 -2.77 29.47 10.05
CA PRO A 13 -1.89 28.43 10.55
C PRO A 13 -1.02 29.01 11.67
N THR A 14 -1.24 28.54 12.89
CA THR A 14 -0.40 28.91 14.03
C THR A 14 0.99 28.34 13.75
N ALA A 15 1.99 29.21 13.68
CA ALA A 15 3.38 28.78 13.55
C ALA A 15 3.70 27.84 14.72
N LEU A 16 4.17 26.63 14.41
CA LEU A 16 4.64 25.67 15.40
C LEU A 16 5.78 26.30 16.21
N ASP A 17 5.74 26.11 17.53
CA ASP A 17 6.85 26.47 18.41
C ASP A 17 8.12 25.76 17.93
N PRO A 18 9.25 26.48 17.72
CA PRO A 18 10.53 25.87 17.38
C PRO A 18 10.93 24.70 18.28
N ALA A 19 10.56 24.74 19.57
CA ALA A 19 10.85 23.63 20.50
C ALA A 19 10.03 22.38 20.18
N GLU A 20 8.75 22.52 19.84
CA GLU A 20 7.89 21.41 19.43
C GLU A 20 8.34 20.81 18.09
N LEU A 21 8.76 21.67 17.14
CA LEU A 21 9.31 21.22 15.86
C LEU A 21 10.61 20.42 16.06
N ALA A 22 11.50 20.89 16.94
CA ALA A 22 12.74 20.18 17.25
C ALA A 22 12.48 18.80 17.90
N ALA A 23 11.52 18.73 18.83
CA ALA A 23 11.12 17.46 19.46
C ALA A 23 10.53 16.47 18.44
N PHE A 24 9.69 16.97 17.52
CA PHE A 24 9.10 16.15 16.46
C PHE A 24 10.16 15.62 15.48
N LEU A 25 11.14 16.45 15.09
CA LEU A 25 12.23 16.02 14.21
C LEU A 25 13.11 14.95 14.89
N ALA A 26 13.38 15.09 16.19
CA ALA A 26 14.12 14.09 16.94
C ALA A 26 13.38 12.73 17.02
N ASP A 27 12.05 12.77 17.17
CA ASP A 27 11.20 11.56 17.18
C ASP A 27 11.16 10.87 15.81
N ILE A 28 11.06 11.65 14.72
CA ILE A 28 11.18 11.11 13.35
C ILE A 28 12.55 10.47 13.14
N GLU A 29 13.63 11.13 13.54
CA GLU A 29 14.98 10.61 13.36
C GLU A 29 15.18 9.29 14.14
N ALA A 30 14.67 9.21 15.37
CA ALA A 30 14.67 8.00 16.18
C ALA A 30 13.84 6.88 15.51
N HIS A 31 12.65 7.21 14.99
CA HIS A 31 11.78 6.26 14.31
C HIS A 31 12.42 5.70 13.04
N VAL A 32 12.97 6.58 12.19
CA VAL A 32 13.69 6.19 10.97
C VAL A 32 14.88 5.32 11.33
N ARG A 33 15.67 5.67 12.34
CA ARG A 33 16.82 4.87 12.78
C ARG A 33 16.41 3.48 13.27
N ALA A 34 15.29 3.37 13.99
CA ALA A 34 14.78 2.10 14.49
C ALA A 34 14.18 1.19 13.40
N HIS A 35 13.67 1.78 12.30
CA HIS A 35 12.94 1.06 11.25
C HIS A 35 13.66 1.04 9.90
N THR A 36 14.81 1.68 9.76
CA THR A 36 15.64 1.54 8.57
C THR A 36 16.30 0.17 8.65
N PRO A 37 15.93 -0.79 7.78
CA PRO A 37 16.65 -2.06 7.74
C PRO A 37 18.12 -1.73 7.46
N THR A 38 19.01 -2.22 8.31
CA THR A 38 20.45 -2.13 8.04
C THR A 38 20.70 -2.96 6.79
N ILE A 39 20.66 -2.31 5.63
CA ILE A 39 21.13 -2.90 4.38
C ILE A 39 22.63 -3.02 4.60
N PRO A 40 23.19 -4.24 4.70
CA PRO A 40 24.63 -4.38 4.80
C PRO A 40 25.22 -3.64 3.61
N ALA A 41 26.17 -2.73 3.87
CA ALA A 41 26.89 -2.06 2.80
C ALA A 41 27.30 -3.14 1.79
N PRO A 42 27.01 -2.95 0.48
CA PRO A 42 27.35 -3.94 -0.52
C PRO A 42 28.84 -4.22 -0.36
N THR A 43 29.15 -5.41 0.15
CA THR A 43 30.53 -5.86 0.20
C THR A 43 30.89 -5.98 -1.26
N GLU A 44 31.69 -5.04 -1.77
CA GLU A 44 32.28 -5.09 -3.10
C GLU A 44 33.23 -6.28 -3.17
N ALA A 45 32.68 -7.50 -3.10
CA ALA A 45 33.31 -8.68 -3.59
C ALA A 45 33.32 -8.52 -5.11
N THR A 46 34.34 -7.80 -5.60
CA THR A 46 34.80 -7.86 -6.98
C THR A 46 35.25 -9.30 -7.21
N THR A 47 34.27 -10.18 -7.39
CA THR A 47 34.53 -11.52 -7.85
C THR A 47 34.85 -11.34 -9.32
N PRO A 48 36.05 -11.69 -9.80
CA PRO A 48 36.35 -11.60 -11.22
C PRO A 48 35.29 -12.41 -11.94
N ARG A 49 34.50 -11.73 -12.79
CA ARG A 49 33.50 -12.37 -13.63
C ARG A 49 34.24 -13.49 -14.38
N PRO A 50 33.92 -14.77 -14.16
CA PRO A 50 34.60 -15.83 -14.88
C PRO A 50 34.36 -15.57 -16.36
N VAL A 51 35.45 -15.32 -17.09
CA VAL A 51 35.43 -15.29 -18.54
C VAL A 51 35.08 -16.72 -18.92
N ALA A 52 33.80 -16.96 -19.22
CA ALA A 52 33.38 -18.24 -19.75
C ALA A 52 34.25 -18.49 -21.00
N PRO A 53 34.91 -19.66 -21.12
CA PRO A 53 35.64 -19.97 -22.33
C PRO A 53 34.67 -19.84 -23.50
N SER A 54 35.10 -19.14 -24.55
CA SER A 54 34.34 -19.03 -25.78
C SER A 54 34.19 -20.43 -26.36
N LEU A 55 33.06 -21.06 -26.08
CA LEU A 55 32.71 -22.35 -26.67
C LEU A 55 32.60 -22.14 -28.18
N THR A 56 33.20 -23.05 -28.93
CA THR A 56 33.01 -23.10 -30.37
C THR A 56 31.56 -23.44 -30.69
N VAL A 57 31.13 -23.12 -31.91
CA VAL A 57 29.76 -23.43 -32.37
C VAL A 57 29.47 -24.93 -32.24
N ASP A 58 30.46 -25.79 -32.51
CA ASP A 58 30.31 -27.24 -32.44
C ASP A 58 30.15 -27.76 -30.99
N GLU A 59 30.91 -27.21 -30.04
CA GLU A 59 30.76 -27.54 -28.61
C GLU A 59 29.39 -27.09 -28.07
N LEU A 60 28.86 -25.98 -28.58
CA LEU A 60 27.50 -25.54 -28.24
C LEU A 60 26.44 -26.49 -28.80
N ILE A 61 26.62 -26.99 -30.03
CA ILE A 61 25.72 -27.94 -30.68
C ILE A 61 25.71 -29.27 -29.92
N GLU A 62 26.88 -29.78 -29.55
CA GLU A 62 27.03 -31.03 -28.80
C GLU A 62 26.43 -30.90 -27.39
N ARG A 63 26.76 -29.83 -26.68
CA ARG A 63 26.27 -29.59 -25.31
C ARG A 63 24.77 -29.31 -25.24
N ALA A 64 24.19 -28.75 -26.30
CA ALA A 64 22.75 -28.60 -26.44
C ALA A 64 22.03 -29.90 -26.83
N GLY A 65 22.76 -30.98 -27.13
CA GLY A 65 22.20 -32.25 -27.54
C GLY A 65 21.41 -32.15 -28.85
N ILE A 66 21.82 -31.25 -29.76
CA ILE A 66 21.15 -31.07 -31.05
C ILE A 66 21.51 -32.24 -31.94
N VAL A 67 20.71 -33.29 -31.89
CA VAL A 67 20.83 -34.46 -32.77
C VAL A 67 20.27 -34.10 -34.14
N THR A 68 21.12 -34.14 -35.18
CA THR A 68 20.70 -34.07 -36.58
C THR A 68 20.07 -35.40 -37.01
N GLY A 69 18.82 -35.63 -36.61
CA GLY A 69 17.99 -36.75 -37.04
C GLY A 69 16.68 -36.26 -37.68
N PRO A 70 15.95 -37.14 -38.41
CA PRO A 70 14.62 -36.79 -38.88
C PRO A 70 13.77 -36.37 -37.68
N ALA A 71 13.24 -35.15 -37.73
CA ALA A 71 12.53 -34.54 -36.61
C ALA A 71 11.47 -35.52 -36.08
N PRO A 72 11.47 -35.84 -34.77
CA PRO A 72 10.46 -36.74 -34.22
C PRO A 72 9.08 -36.17 -34.53
N ALA A 73 8.16 -37.04 -34.96
CA ALA A 73 6.76 -36.70 -35.22
C ALA A 73 6.04 -36.43 -33.88
N GLU A 74 6.47 -35.38 -33.21
CA GLU A 74 5.87 -34.89 -31.99
C GLU A 74 4.50 -34.31 -32.37
N ARG A 75 3.44 -34.81 -31.73
CA ARG A 75 2.09 -34.23 -31.74
C ARG A 75 2.13 -32.87 -31.02
N ARG A 76 2.85 -31.90 -31.58
CA ARG A 76 2.93 -30.53 -31.10
C ARG A 76 1.59 -29.88 -31.38
N ARG A 77 0.82 -29.61 -30.31
CA ARG A 77 0.07 -28.34 -30.31
C ARG A 77 1.10 -27.25 -30.65
N PRO A 78 0.89 -26.45 -31.71
CA PRO A 78 1.93 -25.57 -32.22
C PRO A 78 2.43 -24.68 -31.09
N ALA A 79 3.74 -24.69 -30.81
CA ALA A 79 4.34 -23.88 -29.73
C ALA A 79 3.96 -22.39 -29.86
N VAL A 80 3.72 -21.95 -31.11
CA VAL A 80 3.16 -20.65 -31.48
C VAL A 80 1.83 -20.36 -30.77
N MET A 81 0.90 -21.33 -30.67
CA MET A 81 -0.39 -21.12 -30.01
C MET A 81 -0.25 -20.93 -28.48
N ARG A 82 0.73 -21.59 -27.86
CA ARG A 82 1.05 -21.37 -26.43
C ARG A 82 1.68 -20.00 -26.18
N LEU A 83 2.57 -19.56 -27.08
CA LEU A 83 3.16 -18.23 -27.01
C LEU A 83 2.09 -17.15 -27.18
N LEU A 84 1.19 -17.29 -28.17
CA LEU A 84 0.10 -16.35 -28.38
C LEU A 84 -0.84 -16.27 -27.17
N ALA A 85 -1.23 -17.41 -26.58
CA ALA A 85 -2.00 -17.43 -25.33
C ALA A 85 -1.28 -16.67 -24.20
N SER A 86 0.03 -16.88 -24.03
CA SER A 86 0.80 -16.20 -23.00
C SER A 86 0.86 -14.67 -23.16
N VAL A 87 0.89 -14.19 -24.40
CA VAL A 87 0.90 -12.76 -24.74
C VAL A 87 -0.47 -12.14 -24.48
N VAL A 88 -1.54 -12.84 -24.83
CA VAL A 88 -2.93 -12.40 -24.59
C VAL A 88 -3.25 -12.36 -23.08
N GLU A 89 -2.74 -13.30 -22.30
CA GLU A 89 -2.98 -13.37 -20.84
C GLU A 89 -2.08 -12.43 -20.02
N ALA A 90 -0.94 -11.97 -20.55
CA ALA A 90 0.02 -11.17 -19.80
C ALA A 90 -0.56 -9.84 -19.25
N PRO A 91 -1.38 -9.06 -19.98
CA PRO A 91 -2.03 -7.87 -19.45
C PRO A 91 -2.98 -8.16 -18.29
N ALA A 92 -3.76 -9.24 -18.36
CA ALA A 92 -4.69 -9.62 -17.29
C ALA A 92 -3.93 -10.01 -16.02
N ARG A 93 -2.86 -10.81 -16.15
CA ARG A 93 -1.98 -11.15 -15.03
C ARG A 93 -1.32 -9.93 -14.39
N ARG A 94 -0.84 -8.98 -15.22
CA ARG A 94 -0.26 -7.73 -14.71
C ARG A 94 -1.28 -6.87 -13.96
N ARG A 95 -2.51 -6.78 -14.48
CA ARG A 95 -3.60 -6.05 -13.81
C ARG A 95 -3.96 -6.69 -12.47
N ALA A 96 -4.14 -8.02 -12.44
CA ALA A 96 -4.43 -8.74 -11.20
C ALA A 96 -3.31 -8.57 -10.15
N ALA A 97 -2.05 -8.68 -10.56
CA ALA A 97 -0.92 -8.46 -9.66
C ALA A 97 -0.86 -7.01 -9.12
N HIS A 98 -1.17 -6.03 -9.96
CA HIS A 98 -1.25 -4.62 -9.57
C HIS A 98 -2.41 -4.38 -8.59
N GLU A 99 -3.60 -4.88 -8.88
CA GLU A 99 -4.76 -4.80 -7.98
C GLU A 99 -4.46 -5.47 -6.63
N ALA A 100 -3.82 -6.64 -6.63
CA ALA A 100 -3.39 -7.32 -5.42
C ALA A 100 -2.39 -6.47 -4.60
N HIS A 101 -1.44 -5.81 -5.26
CA HIS A 101 -0.50 -4.91 -4.62
C HIS A 101 -1.19 -3.71 -3.97
N VAL A 102 -2.11 -3.05 -4.69
CA VAL A 102 -2.90 -1.93 -4.18
C VAL A 102 -3.73 -2.37 -2.97
N ASN A 103 -4.42 -3.51 -3.06
CA ASN A 103 -5.22 -4.06 -1.96
C ASN A 103 -4.39 -4.39 -0.71
N ALA A 104 -3.17 -4.91 -0.90
CA ALA A 104 -2.24 -5.13 0.21
C ALA A 104 -1.81 -3.81 0.88
N GLN A 105 -1.60 -2.73 0.10
CA GLN A 105 -1.33 -1.40 0.65
C GLN A 105 -2.54 -0.84 1.41
N VAL A 106 -3.75 -0.93 0.84
CA VAL A 106 -5.00 -0.50 1.49
C VAL A 106 -5.14 -1.16 2.86
N ALA A 107 -4.95 -2.47 2.94
CA ALA A 107 -5.01 -3.21 4.19
C ALA A 107 -4.02 -2.66 5.25
N ARG A 108 -2.76 -2.41 4.85
CA ARG A 108 -1.74 -1.84 5.75
C ARG A 108 -2.13 -0.47 6.28
N TYR A 109 -2.66 0.41 5.42
CA TYR A 109 -3.11 1.74 5.83
C TYR A 109 -4.29 1.69 6.80
N LEU A 110 -5.25 0.79 6.58
CA LEU A 110 -6.39 0.61 7.47
C LEU A 110 -5.96 0.06 8.84
N ASP A 111 -5.03 -0.89 8.87
CA ASP A 111 -4.44 -1.39 10.11
C ASP A 111 -3.68 -0.29 10.87
N ALA A 112 -2.88 0.52 10.16
CA ALA A 112 -2.16 1.65 10.72
C ALA A 112 -3.10 2.74 11.25
N THR A 113 -4.21 3.00 10.56
CA THR A 113 -5.25 3.93 10.99
C THR A 113 -5.92 3.46 12.28
N ALA A 114 -6.27 2.18 12.36
CA ALA A 114 -6.81 1.58 13.58
C ALA A 114 -5.80 1.66 14.73
N SER A 115 -4.52 1.39 14.46
CA SER A 115 -3.45 1.55 15.46
C SER A 115 -3.34 2.98 15.96
N ALA A 116 -3.37 3.98 15.07
CA ALA A 116 -3.29 5.39 15.43
C ALA A 116 -4.47 5.81 16.35
N ILE A 117 -5.67 5.32 16.05
CA ILE A 117 -6.86 5.56 16.89
C ILE A 117 -6.71 4.88 18.26
N ARG A 118 -6.23 3.62 18.33
CA ARG A 118 -6.00 2.95 19.62
C ARG A 118 -5.00 3.69 20.49
N THR A 119 -3.91 4.19 19.91
CA THR A 119 -2.86 4.88 20.65
C THR A 119 -3.29 6.27 21.11
N ARG A 120 -3.99 7.03 20.27
CA ARG A 120 -4.27 8.45 20.53
C ARG A 120 -5.65 8.71 21.13
N GLY A 121 -6.56 7.73 21.06
CA GLY A 121 -7.97 7.94 21.36
C GLY A 121 -8.77 8.28 20.10
N TRP A 122 -10.04 7.89 20.12
CA TRP A 122 -11.01 8.22 19.09
C TRP A 122 -11.86 9.42 19.51
N ILE A 123 -12.19 10.30 18.56
CA ILE A 123 -13.09 11.45 18.79
C ILE A 123 -14.09 11.63 17.63
N GLN A 124 -15.18 12.34 17.94
CA GLN A 124 -16.20 12.78 16.98
C GLN A 124 -16.14 14.28 16.68
N GLY A 125 -16.64 14.65 15.49
CA GLY A 125 -16.88 16.02 15.05
C GLY A 125 -15.62 16.84 14.75
N ASN A 126 -14.43 16.26 14.90
CA ASN A 126 -13.16 16.94 14.75
C ASN A 126 -12.14 16.01 14.09
N TYR A 127 -11.30 16.56 13.21
CA TYR A 127 -10.22 15.80 12.57
C TYR A 127 -9.21 15.30 13.60
N ARG A 128 -8.76 16.21 14.48
CA ARG A 128 -7.76 15.95 15.51
C ARG A 128 -7.98 16.88 16.69
N ARG A 129 -7.74 16.37 17.89
CA ARG A 129 -7.58 17.13 19.14
C ARG A 129 -6.35 16.61 19.87
N SER A 130 -6.00 17.22 20.99
CA SER A 130 -4.89 16.76 21.84
C SER A 130 -5.12 15.36 22.41
N ASP A 131 -6.37 14.94 22.56
CA ASP A 131 -6.83 13.70 23.19
C ASP A 131 -7.41 12.66 22.21
N GLY A 132 -7.29 12.89 20.89
CA GLY A 132 -7.66 11.88 19.91
C GLY A 132 -7.80 12.34 18.47
N VAL A 133 -8.19 11.39 17.62
CA VAL A 133 -8.35 11.54 16.17
C VAL A 133 -9.60 10.82 15.67
N CYS A 134 -10.26 11.37 14.65
CA CYS A 134 -11.28 10.64 13.90
C CYS A 134 -10.63 9.73 12.84
N ILE A 135 -11.42 8.94 12.09
CA ILE A 135 -10.90 8.10 10.99
C ILE A 135 -10.04 8.90 10.00
N LEU A 136 -10.56 10.03 9.53
CA LEU A 136 -9.88 10.83 8.51
C LEU A 136 -8.64 11.55 9.06
N GLY A 137 -8.69 12.01 10.31
CA GLY A 137 -7.52 12.58 10.97
C GLY A 137 -6.44 11.56 11.26
N ALA A 138 -6.83 10.33 11.63
CA ALA A 138 -5.89 9.22 11.80
C ALA A 138 -5.20 8.88 10.47
N LEU A 139 -5.95 8.80 9.36
CA LEU A 139 -5.39 8.62 8.01
C LEU A 139 -4.43 9.75 7.62
N ALA A 140 -4.81 11.00 7.87
CA ALA A 140 -3.98 12.17 7.57
C ALA A 140 -2.69 12.27 8.40
N CYS A 141 -2.61 11.53 9.52
CA CYS A 141 -1.37 11.44 10.30
C CYS A 141 -0.38 10.39 9.78
N LEU A 142 -0.77 9.56 8.81
CA LEU A 142 0.10 8.56 8.21
C LEU A 142 0.90 9.19 7.06
N ILE A 143 1.96 8.51 6.62
CA ILE A 143 2.68 8.88 5.40
C ILE A 143 1.69 8.90 4.24
N GLU A 144 1.81 9.89 3.35
CA GLU A 144 0.88 10.07 2.27
C GLU A 144 0.91 8.87 1.29
N PRO A 145 -0.21 8.15 1.10
CA PRO A 145 -0.32 7.11 0.09
C PRO A 145 -0.24 7.71 -1.32
N THR A 146 0.01 6.87 -2.33
CA THR A 146 -0.24 7.28 -3.72
C THR A 146 -1.72 7.62 -3.90
N GLU A 147 -2.06 8.48 -4.86
CA GLU A 147 -3.45 8.87 -5.14
C GLU A 147 -4.36 7.65 -5.39
N GLU A 148 -3.85 6.66 -6.13
CA GLU A 148 -4.55 5.40 -6.39
C GLU A 148 -4.87 4.64 -5.09
N VAL A 149 -3.88 4.48 -4.20
CA VAL A 149 -4.08 3.81 -2.92
C VAL A 149 -5.01 4.61 -2.03
N HIS A 150 -4.91 5.94 -2.02
CA HIS A 150 -5.82 6.82 -1.28
C HIS A 150 -7.27 6.62 -1.73
N ALA A 151 -7.51 6.65 -3.03
CA ALA A 151 -8.83 6.43 -3.61
C ALA A 151 -9.38 5.03 -3.25
N ALA A 152 -8.53 4.00 -3.31
CA ALA A 152 -8.89 2.63 -2.94
C ALA A 152 -9.19 2.47 -1.44
N ILE A 153 -8.46 3.17 -0.55
CA ILE A 153 -8.77 3.23 0.89
C ILE A 153 -10.17 3.80 1.11
N LEU A 154 -10.46 4.96 0.52
CA LEU A 154 -11.76 5.61 0.67
C LEU A 154 -12.89 4.77 0.10
N ALA A 155 -12.69 4.12 -1.05
CA ALA A 155 -13.67 3.21 -1.66
C ALA A 155 -13.94 2.00 -0.75
N THR A 156 -12.88 1.38 -0.22
CA THR A 156 -13.00 0.22 0.68
C THR A 156 -13.74 0.58 1.97
N LEU A 157 -13.42 1.73 2.57
CA LEU A 157 -14.15 2.24 3.73
C LEU A 157 -15.62 2.47 3.41
N ARG A 158 -15.95 3.23 2.37
CA ARG A 158 -17.35 3.49 2.00
C ARG A 158 -18.15 2.19 1.81
N ALA A 159 -17.55 1.20 1.16
CA ALA A 159 -18.16 -0.11 0.97
C ALA A 159 -18.36 -0.90 2.28
N GLU A 160 -17.48 -0.75 3.26
CA GLU A 160 -17.62 -1.38 4.58
C GLU A 160 -18.63 -0.63 5.48
N LEU A 161 -18.65 0.70 5.41
CA LEU A 161 -19.53 1.53 6.23
C LEU A 161 -20.96 1.60 5.69
N GLY A 162 -21.17 1.22 4.42
CA GLY A 162 -22.46 1.37 3.73
C GLY A 162 -22.88 2.83 3.56
N GLN A 163 -21.90 3.75 3.51
CA GLN A 163 -22.12 5.20 3.51
C GLN A 163 -21.13 5.90 2.58
N VAL A 164 -21.58 6.96 1.91
CA VAL A 164 -20.74 7.77 1.02
C VAL A 164 -19.80 8.69 1.82
N HIS A 165 -20.32 9.25 2.93
CA HIS A 165 -19.62 10.21 3.76
C HIS A 165 -19.06 9.55 5.03
N ILE A 166 -17.77 9.25 5.02
CA ILE A 166 -17.06 8.63 6.16
C ILE A 166 -17.19 9.50 7.42
N GLN A 167 -17.11 10.83 7.28
CA GLN A 167 -17.29 11.77 8.39
C GLN A 167 -18.69 11.64 9.01
N GLY A 168 -19.76 11.64 8.19
CA GLY A 168 -21.13 11.49 8.70
C GLY A 168 -21.34 10.15 9.42
N TRP A 169 -20.73 9.07 8.94
CA TRP A 169 -20.78 7.78 9.64
C TRP A 169 -19.99 7.77 10.97
N ASN A 170 -18.83 8.42 11.00
CA ASN A 170 -17.99 8.58 12.21
C ASN A 170 -18.70 9.42 13.28
N ASP A 171 -19.35 10.50 12.85
CA ASP A 171 -19.98 11.48 13.74
C ASP A 171 -21.45 11.15 14.02
N ALA A 172 -21.92 9.98 13.59
CA ALA A 172 -23.28 9.50 13.88
C ALA A 172 -23.52 9.35 15.40
N GLU A 173 -24.74 9.68 15.82
CA GLU A 173 -25.17 9.50 17.20
C GLU A 173 -25.03 8.03 17.63
N GLY A 174 -24.54 7.80 18.86
CA GLY A 174 -24.31 6.46 19.39
C GLY A 174 -23.11 5.73 18.79
N ARG A 175 -22.28 6.37 17.95
CA ARG A 175 -21.02 5.77 17.51
C ARG A 175 -20.06 5.66 18.68
N THR A 176 -19.32 4.53 18.73
CA THR A 176 -18.29 4.29 19.74
C THR A 176 -16.94 4.02 19.08
N ALA A 177 -15.86 4.20 19.85
CA ALA A 177 -14.50 3.90 19.41
C ALA A 177 -14.34 2.45 18.95
N GLU A 178 -14.93 1.51 19.70
CA GLU A 178 -14.92 0.07 19.39
C GLU A 178 -15.63 -0.20 18.06
N GLY A 179 -16.76 0.46 17.81
CA GLY A 179 -17.50 0.34 16.56
C GLY A 179 -16.68 0.84 15.35
N VAL A 180 -15.93 1.93 15.53
CA VAL A 180 -15.00 2.46 14.52
C VAL A 180 -13.84 1.50 14.25
N LEU A 181 -13.18 1.03 15.31
CA LEU A 181 -12.06 0.09 15.19
C LEU A 181 -12.50 -1.21 14.53
N ALA A 182 -13.64 -1.78 14.93
CA ALA A 182 -14.17 -2.99 14.33
C ALA A 182 -14.49 -2.82 12.84
N ALA A 183 -14.96 -1.63 12.42
CA ALA A 183 -15.18 -1.33 11.00
C ALA A 183 -13.87 -1.24 10.21
N LEU A 184 -12.86 -0.55 10.75
CA LEU A 184 -11.52 -0.48 10.13
C LEU A 184 -10.91 -1.87 9.97
N GLU A 185 -11.01 -2.72 10.98
CA GLU A 185 -10.52 -4.09 10.93
C GLU A 185 -11.26 -4.96 9.91
N ARG A 186 -12.59 -4.82 9.77
CA ARG A 186 -13.36 -5.52 8.73
C ARG A 186 -12.96 -5.05 7.33
N ALA A 187 -12.81 -3.74 7.13
CA ALA A 187 -12.32 -3.16 5.88
C ALA A 187 -10.92 -3.69 5.54
N ALA A 188 -10.00 -3.71 6.51
CA ALA A 188 -8.65 -4.24 6.33
C ALA A 188 -8.67 -5.73 5.95
N ARG A 189 -9.49 -6.56 6.64
CA ARG A 189 -9.64 -7.98 6.29
C ARG A 189 -10.16 -8.18 4.87
N ARG A 190 -11.15 -7.39 4.44
CA ARG A 190 -11.69 -7.43 3.07
C ARG A 190 -10.60 -7.10 2.04
N ALA A 191 -9.82 -6.06 2.29
CA ALA A 191 -8.70 -5.68 1.42
C ALA A 191 -7.63 -6.79 1.34
N ARG A 192 -7.29 -7.45 2.46
CA ARG A 192 -6.35 -8.59 2.43
C ARG A 192 -6.90 -9.77 1.62
N ALA A 193 -8.18 -10.09 1.77
CA ALA A 193 -8.82 -11.17 0.99
C ALA A 193 -8.80 -10.87 -0.52
N ALA A 194 -8.99 -9.59 -0.89
CA ALA A 194 -8.89 -9.15 -2.28
C ALA A 194 -7.45 -9.11 -2.82
N ALA A 195 -6.43 -9.17 -1.96
CA ALA A 195 -5.02 -9.21 -2.35
C ALA A 195 -4.50 -10.63 -2.65
N THR A 196 -5.30 -11.68 -2.38
CA THR A 196 -4.91 -13.09 -2.57
C THR A 196 -5.59 -13.75 -3.78
N VAL A 197 -6.35 -12.99 -4.56
CA VAL A 197 -7.06 -13.47 -5.77
C VAL A 197 -6.13 -13.38 -6.97
#